data_AF-A0A5N5USA8-F1
#
_entry.id   AF-A0A5N5USA8-F1
#
_cell.length_a   1.000
_cell.length_b   1.000
_cell.length_c   1.000
_cell.angle_alpha   90.00
_cell.angle_beta   90.00
_cell.angle_gamma   90.00
#
_symmetry.space_group_name_H-M   'P 1'
#
loop_
_entity.id
_entity.type
_entity.pdbx_description
1 polymer ?
#
loop_
_entity_poly.entity_id
_entity_poly.type
_entity_poly.pdbx_seq_one_letter_code
_entity_poly.pdbx_strand_id
1 'polypeptide(L)' 'MAASTREAISERAAEAGWQRRDVDRTDYYTRNPVRVHVLWRGDDAISGGALYHDDILMAYSRDLPTVEGWLNRSR' A
#
# COMPACT_ATOMS: atom_id res chain seq x y z
N MET A 1 6.43 -12.71 18.08
CA MET A 1 5.46 -13.01 17.01
C MET A 1 6.07 -12.51 15.71
N ALA A 2 5.96 -13.25 14.60
CA ALA A 2 6.41 -12.73 13.30
C ALA A 2 5.48 -11.59 12.87
N ALA A 3 6.02 -10.53 12.27
CA ALA A 3 5.20 -9.47 11.67
C ALA A 3 4.34 -10.07 10.56
N SER A 4 3.06 -9.68 10.51
CA SER A 4 2.17 -10.04 9.40
C SER A 4 2.65 -9.41 8.10
N THR A 5 2.15 -9.89 6.96
CA THR A 5 2.51 -9.29 5.67
C THR A 5 2.12 -7.82 5.61
N ARG A 6 0.96 -7.45 6.17
CA ARG A 6 0.49 -6.07 6.31
C ARG A 6 1.46 -5.18 7.08
N GLU A 7 1.95 -5.65 8.23
CA GLU A 7 2.90 -4.89 9.05
C GLU A 7 4.27 -4.78 8.37
N ALA A 8 4.78 -5.87 7.77
CA ALA A 8 6.05 -5.85 7.05
C ALA A 8 6.03 -4.87 5.86
N ILE A 9 4.93 -4.80 5.11
CA ILE A 9 4.77 -3.83 4.01
C ILE A 9 4.67 -2.41 4.56
N SER A 10 3.96 -2.20 5.67
CA SER A 10 3.86 -0.89 6.31
C SER A 10 5.22 -0.35 6.76
N GLU A 11 6.04 -1.18 7.40
CA GLU A 11 7.39 -0.82 7.84
C GLU A 11 8.27 -0.39 6.66
N ARG A 12 8.32 -1.21 5.60
CA ARG A 12 9.07 -0.90 4.37
C ARG A 12 8.56 0.37 3.67
N ALA A 13 7.24 0.56 3.62
CA ALA A 13 6.66 1.75 3.04
C ALA A 13 7.05 3.01 3.83
N ALA A 14 7.06 2.94 5.17
CA ALA A 14 7.53 4.04 6.01
C ALA A 14 9.01 4.37 5.75
N GLU A 15 9.87 3.36 5.62
CA GLU A 15 11.28 3.53 5.23
C GLU A 15 11.44 4.19 3.84
N ALA A 16 10.54 3.88 2.91
CA ALA A 16 10.48 4.49 1.57
C ALA A 16 9.80 5.88 1.53
N GLY A 17 9.50 6.46 2.70
CA GLY A 17 8.97 7.82 2.85
C GLY A 17 7.45 7.94 2.64
N TRP A 18 6.72 6.82 2.68
CA TRP A 18 5.25 6.86 2.66
C TRP A 18 4.68 7.18 4.04
N GLN A 19 3.64 7.99 4.05
CA GLN A 19 2.80 8.17 5.23
C GLN A 19 1.63 7.18 5.16
N ARG A 20 1.52 6.28 6.14
CA ARG A 20 0.39 5.36 6.28
C ARG A 20 -0.68 5.96 7.18
N ARG A 21 -1.94 5.80 6.77
CA ARG A 21 -3.13 5.89 7.63
C ARG A 21 -3.90 4.58 7.48
N ASP A 22 -4.06 3.84 8.55
CA ASP A 22 -4.87 2.64 8.61
C ASP A 22 -6.30 2.98 9.04
N VAL A 23 -7.30 2.40 8.37
CA VAL A 23 -8.71 2.52 8.72
C VAL A 23 -9.38 1.16 8.46
N ASP A 24 -9.70 0.43 9.53
CA ASP A 24 -10.25 -0.92 9.46
C ASP A 24 -9.35 -1.83 8.59
N ARG A 25 -9.89 -2.37 7.48
CA ARG A 25 -9.18 -3.20 6.52
C ARG A 25 -8.48 -2.42 5.41
N THR A 26 -8.48 -1.09 5.44
CA THR A 26 -7.89 -0.28 4.37
C THR A 26 -6.68 0.48 4.89
N ASP A 27 -5.55 0.33 4.22
CA ASP A 27 -4.37 1.18 4.43
C ASP A 27 -4.27 2.21 3.30
N TYR A 28 -4.08 3.46 3.69
CA TYR A 28 -3.87 4.59 2.79
C TYR A 28 -2.41 5.04 2.91
N TYR A 29 -1.66 4.89 1.83
CA TYR A 29 -0.28 5.35 1.72
C TYR A 29 -0.24 6.62 0.87
N THR A 30 0.36 7.68 1.41
CA THR A 30 0.50 8.96 0.70
C THR A 30 1.96 9.38 0.62
N ARG A 31 2.38 9.77 -0.59
CA ARG A 31 3.66 10.41 -0.89
C ARG A 31 3.45 11.34 -2.07
N ASN A 32 3.00 12.57 -1.78
CA ASN A 32 2.51 13.52 -2.79
C ASN A 32 3.46 13.66 -3.99
N PRO A 33 2.96 13.56 -5.24
CA PRO A 33 1.55 13.48 -5.66
C PRO A 33 0.94 12.06 -5.69
N VAL A 34 1.70 11.04 -5.29
CA VAL A 34 1.31 9.64 -5.42
C VAL A 34 0.55 9.15 -4.19
N ARG A 35 -0.50 8.37 -4.42
CA ARG A 35 -1.27 7.69 -3.37
C ARG A 35 -1.47 6.22 -3.71
N VAL A 36 -1.43 5.35 -2.71
CA VAL A 36 -1.76 3.93 -2.85
C VAL A 36 -2.78 3.58 -1.78
N HIS A 37 -3.92 3.03 -2.19
CA HIS A 37 -4.91 2.47 -1.26
C HIS A 37 -4.80 0.95 -1.32
N VAL A 38 -4.79 0.28 -0.16
CA VAL A 38 -4.69 -1.17 -0.06
C VAL A 38 -5.85 -1.69 0.77
N LEU A 39 -6.72 -2.47 0.15
CA LEU A 39 -7.85 -3.12 0.81
C LEU A 39 -7.45 -4.55 1.19
N TRP A 40 -7.32 -4.82 2.48
CA TRP A 40 -6.89 -6.09 3.03
C TRP A 40 -8.02 -7.11 3.17
N ARG A 41 -7.64 -8.39 3.15
CA ARG A 41 -8.47 -9.57 3.45
C ARG A 41 -7.71 -10.41 4.48
N GLY A 42 -7.91 -10.09 5.76
CA GLY A 42 -6.99 -10.50 6.82
C GLY A 42 -5.66 -9.76 6.69
N ASP A 43 -4.60 -10.24 7.35
CA ASP A 43 -3.32 -9.51 7.41
C ASP A 43 -2.27 -10.00 6.40
N ASP A 44 -2.61 -11.02 5.58
CA ASP A 44 -1.69 -11.69 4.67
C ASP A 44 -2.13 -11.71 3.19
N ALA A 45 -3.29 -11.13 2.89
CA ALA A 45 -3.80 -11.03 1.51
C ALA A 45 -4.59 -9.76 1.29
N ILE A 46 -4.70 -9.33 0.03
CA ILE A 46 -5.50 -8.17 -0.35
C ILE A 46 -6.74 -8.56 -1.15
N SER A 47 -7.78 -7.75 -1.03
CA SER A 47 -8.92 -7.73 -1.95
C SER A 47 -8.64 -6.84 -3.17
N GLY A 48 -7.77 -5.84 -3.01
CA GLY A 48 -7.33 -4.97 -4.10
C GLY A 48 -6.42 -3.84 -3.63
N GLY A 49 -5.72 -3.21 -4.57
CA GLY A 49 -4.96 -1.99 -4.36
C GLY A 49 -5.13 -1.05 -5.55
N ALA A 50 -5.15 0.25 -5.27
CA ALA A 50 -5.32 1.31 -6.25
C ALA A 50 -4.17 2.31 -6.15
N LEU A 51 -3.51 2.59 -7.28
CA LEU A 51 -2.46 3.59 -7.42
C LEU A 51 -3.04 4.85 -8.06
N TYR A 52 -2.78 5.99 -7.43
CA TYR A 52 -3.18 7.30 -7.91
C TYR A 52 -1.96 8.20 -8.11
N HIS A 53 -2.06 9.11 -9.08
CA HIS A 53 -1.15 10.23 -9.27
C HIS A 53 -1.99 11.49 -9.52
N ASP A 54 -1.81 12.54 -8.72
CA ASP A 54 -2.62 13.77 -8.80
C ASP A 54 -4.13 13.50 -8.84
N ASP A 55 -4.63 12.66 -7.92
CA ASP A 55 -6.03 12.21 -7.84
C ASP A 55 -6.53 11.35 -9.01
N ILE A 56 -5.72 11.11 -10.04
CA ILE A 56 -6.08 10.27 -11.18
C ILE A 56 -5.74 8.81 -10.86
N LEU A 57 -6.72 7.91 -11.01
CA LEU A 57 -6.49 6.48 -10.90
C LEU A 57 -5.60 6.02 -12.06
N MET A 58 -4.39 5.56 -11.74
CA MET A 58 -3.41 5.09 -12.73
C MET A 58 -3.47 3.59 -12.92
N ALA A 59 -3.68 2.84 -11.83
CA ALA A 59 -3.72 1.39 -11.87
C ALA A 59 -4.56 0.81 -10.73
N TYR A 60 -5.12 -0.37 -10.98
CA TYR A 60 -5.77 -1.21 -9.97
C TYR A 60 -5.22 -2.63 -10.09
N SER A 61 -4.93 -3.28 -8.97
CA SER A 61 -4.45 -4.66 -8.94
C SER A 61 -5.01 -5.42 -7.74
N ARG A 62 -5.19 -6.74 -7.88
CA ARG A 62 -5.47 -7.65 -6.75
C ARG A 62 -4.26 -8.49 -6.36
N ASP A 63 -3.15 -8.30 -7.06
CA ASP A 63 -1.89 -8.98 -6.84
C ASP A 63 -1.06 -8.22 -5.81
N LEU A 64 -0.77 -8.84 -4.68
CA LEU A 64 -0.05 -8.23 -3.57
C LEU A 64 1.39 -7.81 -3.95
N PRO A 65 2.20 -8.66 -4.61
CA PRO A 65 3.51 -8.25 -5.13
C PRO A 65 3.48 -6.99 -6.00
N THR A 66 2.46 -6.83 -6.84
CA THR A 66 2.29 -5.62 -7.66
C THR A 66 2.09 -4.37 -6.78
N VAL A 67 1.22 -4.45 -5.78
CA VAL A 67 0.92 -3.33 -4.86
C VAL A 67 2.14 -2.99 -4.00
N GLU A 68 2.83 -4.01 -3.49
CA GLU A 68 4.10 -3.86 -2.75
C GLU A 68 5.15 -3.17 -3.64
N GLY A 69 5.22 -3.54 -4.92
CA GLY A 69 6.10 -2.90 -5.90
C GLY A 69 5.84 -1.41 -6.10
N TRP A 70 4.62 -0.92 -5.90
CA TRP A 70 4.33 0.52 -5.92
C TRP A 70 4.90 1.23 -4.69
N LEU A 71 4.80 0.60 -3.52
CA LEU A 71 5.28 1.13 -2.24
C LEU A 71 6.81 1.11 -2.16
N ASN A 72 7.46 0.14 -2.79
CA ASN A 72 8.93 0.00 -2.79
C ASN A 72 9.66 0.94 -3.77
N ARG A 73 8.95 1.65 -4.66
CA ARG A 73 9.61 2.59 -5.60
C ARG A 73 10.14 3.79 -4.83
N SER A 74 11.45 3.97 -4.79
CA SER A 74 12.13 5.07 -4.09
C SER A 74 12.56 6.24 -4.99
N ARG A 75 12.43 6.12 -6.32
CA ARG A 75 12.62 7.22 -7.27
C ARG A 75 12.07 6.87 -8.64
#